data_AF-A0A8S3K911-F1
#
_entry.id   AF-A0A8S3K911-F1
#
_cell.length_a   1.000
_cell.length_b   1.000
_cell.length_c   1.000
_cell.angle_alpha   90.00
_cell.angle_beta   90.00
_cell.angle_gamma   90.00
#
_symmetry.space_group_name_H-M   'P 1'
#
loop_
_entity.id
_entity.type
_entity.pdbx_description
1 polymer ?
#
loop_
_entity_poly.entity_id
_entity_poly.type
_entity_poly.pdbx_seq_one_letter_code
_entity_poly.pdbx_strand_id
1 'polypeptide(L)' 'IKIGPFDFEKKCESLAQVTDGFSGREIAKLLAACQASAYASEDGTLTEEMIDKKLKDALESHRKKVAWRAEEER' A
#
# COMPACT_ATOMS: atom_id res chain seq x y z
N ILE A 1 2.66 -13.36 -10.75
CA ILE A 1 2.43 -13.11 -9.32
C ILE A 1 1.25 -13.96 -8.90
N LYS A 2 1.43 -14.78 -7.88
CA LYS A 2 0.35 -15.57 -7.27
C LYS A 2 -0.16 -14.81 -6.05
N ILE A 3 -1.41 -15.06 -5.66
CA ILE A 3 -1.95 -14.58 -4.39
C ILE A 3 -1.86 -15.73 -3.39
N GLY A 4 -1.35 -15.44 -2.19
CA GLY A 4 -1.26 -16.42 -1.11
C GLY A 4 -2.63 -16.85 -0.57
N PRO A 5 -2.67 -17.79 0.39
CA PRO A 5 -3.92 -18.30 0.95
C PRO A 5 -4.52 -17.28 1.95
N PHE A 6 -5.16 -16.23 1.45
CA PHE A 6 -5.91 -15.25 2.24
C PHE A 6 -7.07 -14.68 1.42
N ASP A 7 -8.01 -14.02 2.10
CA ASP A 7 -9.14 -13.34 1.48
C ASP A 7 -8.69 -12.00 0.87
N PHE A 8 -8.32 -12.03 -0.41
CA PHE A 8 -7.80 -10.87 -1.11
C PHE A 8 -8.86 -9.78 -1.32
N GLU A 9 -10.12 -10.15 -1.56
CA GLU A 9 -11.21 -9.20 -1.76
C GLU A 9 -11.46 -8.41 -0.48
N LYS A 10 -11.59 -9.12 0.65
CA LYS A 10 -11.73 -8.49 1.97
C LYS A 10 -10.52 -7.63 2.33
N LYS A 11 -9.31 -8.04 1.93
CA LYS A 11 -8.10 -7.22 2.12
C LYS A 11 -8.16 -5.93 1.30
N CYS A 12 -8.67 -5.99 0.07
CA CYS A 12 -8.85 -4.80 -0.78
C CYS A 12 -9.88 -3.83 -0.21
N GLU A 13 -10.99 -4.34 0.36
CA GLU A 13 -11.98 -3.51 1.06
C GLU A 13 -11.36 -2.77 2.25
N SER A 14 -10.58 -3.48 3.08
CA SER A 14 -9.87 -2.87 4.21
C SER A 14 -8.85 -1.83 3.74
N LEU A 15 -8.10 -2.12 2.66
CA LEU A 15 -7.16 -1.17 2.06
C LEU A 15 -7.87 0.10 1.58
N ALA A 16 -9.03 -0.03 0.94
CA ALA A 16 -9.79 1.11 0.46
C ALA A 16 -10.20 2.04 1.61
N GLN A 17 -10.62 1.47 2.75
CA GLN A 17 -10.96 2.27 3.94
C GLN A 17 -9.75 2.98 4.55
N VAL A 18 -8.59 2.29 4.63
CA VAL A 18 -7.39 2.83 5.29
C VAL A 18 -6.65 3.85 4.41
N THR A 19 -6.79 3.74 3.09
CA THR A 19 -6.18 4.65 2.11
C THR A 19 -7.09 5.82 1.71
N ASP A 20 -8.18 6.06 2.44
CA ASP A 20 -9.02 7.24 2.23
C ASP A 20 -8.17 8.53 2.32
N GLY A 21 -8.39 9.45 1.38
CA GLY A 21 -7.56 10.66 1.23
C GLY A 21 -6.26 10.48 0.45
N PHE A 22 -5.88 9.25 0.07
CA PHE A 22 -4.76 9.05 -0.86
C PHE A 22 -5.13 9.55 -2.25
N SER A 23 -4.15 10.12 -2.95
CA SER A 23 -4.29 10.36 -4.38
C SER A 23 -4.25 9.04 -5.17
N GLY A 24 -4.89 9.02 -6.36
CA GLY A 24 -4.81 7.85 -7.25
C GLY A 24 -3.37 7.42 -7.59
N ARG A 25 -2.43 8.38 -7.61
CA ARG A 25 -1.01 8.09 -7.80
C ARG A 25 -0.36 7.40 -6.60
N GLU A 26 -0.78 7.72 -5.38
CA GLU A 26 -0.32 7.03 -4.16
C GLU A 26 -0.83 5.60 -4.11
N ILE A 27 -2.10 5.38 -4.47
CA ILE A 27 -2.69 4.04 -4.59
C ILE A 27 -1.93 3.21 -5.63
N ALA A 28 -1.69 3.76 -6.83
CA ALA A 28 -0.93 3.06 -7.88
C ALA A 28 0.49 2.70 -7.42
N LYS A 29 1.17 3.60 -6.70
CA LYS A 29 2.52 3.32 -6.16
C LYS A 29 2.48 2.21 -5.11
N LEU A 30 1.48 2.19 -4.23
CA LEU A 30 1.30 1.12 -3.24
C LEU A 30 1.16 -0.24 -3.94
N LEU A 31 0.26 -0.35 -4.92
CA LEU A 31 0.05 -1.60 -5.66
C LEU A 31 1.30 -2.06 -6.40
N ALA A 32 2.02 -1.14 -7.05
CA ALA A 32 3.29 -1.46 -7.71
C ALA A 32 4.35 -1.96 -6.71
N ALA A 33 4.41 -1.39 -5.51
CA ALA A 33 5.32 -1.84 -4.46
C ALA A 33 4.95 -3.25 -3.93
N CYS A 34 3.66 -3.55 -3.78
CA CYS A 34 3.18 -4.90 -3.44
C CYS A 34 3.57 -5.91 -4.53
N GLN A 35 3.35 -5.55 -5.80
CA GLN A 35 3.72 -6.41 -6.94
C GLN A 35 5.22 -6.66 -7.01
N ALA A 36 6.05 -5.63 -6.79
CA ALA A 36 7.50 -5.78 -6.74
C ALA A 36 7.96 -6.69 -5.60
N SER A 37 7.32 -6.59 -4.42
CA SER A 37 7.60 -7.49 -3.29
C SER A 37 7.24 -8.94 -3.60
N ALA A 38 6.09 -9.18 -4.22
CA ALA A 38 5.72 -10.52 -4.65
C ALA A 38 6.67 -11.06 -5.73
N TYR A 39 7.06 -10.23 -6.70
CA TYR A 39 8.02 -10.63 -7.73
C TYR A 39 9.40 -10.99 -7.17
N ALA A 40 9.85 -10.28 -6.13
CA ALA A 40 11.13 -10.53 -5.46
C ALA A 40 11.07 -11.68 -4.43
N SER A 41 9.89 -12.23 -4.16
CA SER A 41 9.73 -13.38 -3.26
C SER A 41 10.16 -14.67 -3.95
N GLU A 42 10.59 -15.66 -3.15
CA GLU A 42 11.14 -16.92 -3.64
C GLU A 42 10.14 -17.74 -4.47
N ASP A 43 8.85 -17.67 -4.12
CA ASP A 43 7.76 -18.41 -4.76
C ASP A 43 6.90 -17.53 -5.70
N GLY A 44 7.19 -16.24 -5.77
CA GLY A 44 6.46 -15.28 -6.60
C GLY A 44 5.06 -14.94 -6.05
N THR A 45 4.82 -15.15 -4.75
CA THR A 45 3.51 -15.04 -4.10
C THR A 45 3.38 -13.75 -3.30
N LEU A 46 2.30 -13.02 -3.53
CA LEU A 46 1.90 -11.90 -2.70
C LEU A 46 1.20 -12.43 -1.45
N THR A 47 1.75 -12.15 -0.28
CA THR A 47 1.14 -12.50 1.02
C THR A 47 0.46 -11.29 1.65
N GLU A 48 -0.45 -11.54 2.59
CA GLU A 48 -1.11 -10.47 3.34
C GLU A 48 -0.10 -9.59 4.10
N GLU A 49 0.93 -10.20 4.69
CA GLU A 49 1.98 -9.48 5.42
C GLU A 49 2.77 -8.52 4.51
N MET A 50 3.04 -8.91 3.26
CA MET A 50 3.69 -8.03 2.30
C MET A 50 2.83 -6.79 2.02
N ILE A 51 1.51 -6.98 1.85
CA ILE A 51 0.56 -5.89 1.65
C ILE A 51 0.57 -4.96 2.86
N ASP A 52 0.48 -5.49 4.07
CA ASP A 52 0.46 -4.71 5.31
C ASP A 52 1.73 -3.89 5.52
N LYS A 53 2.89 -4.49 5.21
CA LYS A 53 4.17 -3.78 5.27
C LYS A 53 4.18 -2.59 4.30
N LYS A 54 3.75 -2.79 3.05
CA LYS A 54 3.71 -1.71 2.05
C LYS A 54 2.66 -0.65 2.35
N LEU A 55 1.53 -1.05 2.92
CA LEU A 55 0.51 -0.12 3.37
C LEU A 55 1.05 0.80 4.46
N LYS A 56 1.74 0.24 5.46
CA LYS A 56 2.36 1.02 6.54
C LYS A 56 3.38 2.04 6.01
N ASP A 57 4.24 1.63 5.08
CA ASP A 57 5.20 2.51 4.43
C ASP A 57 4.49 3.66 3.68
N ALA A 58 3.40 3.34 2.97
CA ALA A 58 2.63 4.31 2.21
C ALA A 58 1.90 5.32 3.12
N LEU A 59 1.33 4.87 4.23
CA LEU A 59 0.68 5.72 5.24
C LEU A 59 1.66 6.72 5.86
N GLU A 60 2.86 6.26 6.22
CA GLU A 60 3.89 7.15 6.77
C GLU A 60 4.32 8.20 5.73
N SER A 61 4.51 7.77 4.48
CA SER A 61 4.85 8.69 3.38
C SER A 61 3.74 9.71 3.12
N HIS A 62 2.48 9.29 3.15
CA HIS A 62 1.33 10.17 2.99
C HIS A 62 1.27 11.21 4.12
N ARG A 63 1.35 10.77 5.38
CA ARG A 63 1.34 11.66 6.56
C ARG A 63 2.44 12.72 6.48
N LYS A 64 3.67 12.33 6.12
CA LYS A 64 4.81 13.26 5.94
C LYS A 64 4.51 14.30 4.87
N LYS A 65 3.97 13.88 3.71
CA LYS A 65 3.58 14.80 2.63
C LYS A 65 2.49 15.77 3.04
N VAL A 66 1.47 15.31 3.76
CA VAL A 66 0.39 16.17 4.27
C VAL A 66 0.93 17.20 5.27
N ALA A 67 1.78 16.76 6.22
CA ALA A 67 2.40 17.65 7.19
C ALA A 67 3.26 18.74 6.55
N TRP A 68 4.05 18.38 5.53
CA TRP A 68 4.85 19.37 4.79
C TRP A 68 4.00 20.39 4.06
N ARG A 69 2.93 19.98 3.38
CA ARG A 69 2.00 20.92 2.72
C ARG A 69 1.39 21.90 3.71
N ALA A 70 0.96 21.42 4.87
CA ALA A 70 0.40 22.27 5.91
C ALA A 70 1.41 23.28 6.48
N GLU A 71 2.71 22.98 6.46
CA GLU A 71 3.79 23.90 6.86
C GLU A 71 4.09 24.93 5.77
N GLU A 72 4.03 24.55 4.49
CA GLU A 72 4.24 25.48 3.36
C GLU A 72 3.06 26.45 3.15
N GLU A 73 1.85 26.09 3.58
CA GLU A 73 0.65 26.94 3.52
C GLU A 73 0.52 27.94 4.69
N ARG A 74 1.45 27.91 5.66
CA ARG A 74 1.46 28.78 6.85
C ARG A 74 2.40 29.97 6.68
#